data_AF-A0AB35L616-F1
#
_entry.id   AF-A0AB35L616-F1
#
_cell.length_a   1.000
_cell.length_b   1.000
_cell.length_c   1.000
_cell.angle_alpha   90.00
_cell.angle_beta   90.00
_cell.angle_gamma   90.00
#
_symmetry.space_group_name_H-M   'P 1'
#
loop_
_entity.id
_entity.type
_entity.pdbx_description
1 polymer ?
#
loop_
_entity_poly.entity_id
_entity_poly.type
_entity_poly.pdbx_seq_one_letter_code
_entity_poly.pdbx_strand_id
1 'polypeptide(L)' 'MANNVRYRIKKFVKKLILQKSIRIAAVLLMTYGPAGVVGKIIKLLTSKWLLNVLIKRLT' A
#
# COMPACT_ATOMS: atom_id res chain seq x y z
N MET A 1 -3.63 27.42 21.12
CA MET A 1 -4.87 26.61 20.94
C MET A 1 -5.01 25.91 19.58
N ALA A 2 -4.41 26.42 18.48
CA ALA A 2 -4.56 25.86 17.12
C ALA A 2 -3.81 24.52 16.85
N ASN A 3 -2.74 24.22 17.60
CA ASN A 3 -1.92 23.03 17.33
C ASN A 3 -2.67 21.71 17.60
N ASN A 4 -3.51 21.66 18.64
CA ASN A 4 -4.21 20.43 19.05
C ASN A 4 -5.27 19.99 18.03
N VAL A 5 -5.83 20.93 17.26
CA VAL A 5 -6.80 20.64 16.20
C VAL A 5 -6.13 19.91 15.03
N ARG A 6 -4.94 20.36 14.61
CA ARG A 6 -4.14 19.66 13.59
C ARG A 6 -3.79 18.24 14.03
N TYR A 7 -3.37 18.04 15.29
CA TYR A 7 -3.05 16.70 15.80
C TYR A 7 -4.27 15.76 15.85
N ARG A 8 -5.45 16.26 16.25
CA ARG A 8 -6.68 15.46 16.23
C ARG A 8 -7.08 15.07 14.81
N ILE A 9 -7.04 16.00 13.86
CA ILE A 9 -7.36 15.73 12.45
C ILE A 9 -6.37 14.70 11.88
N LYS A 10 -5.07 14.88 12.12
CA LYS A 10 -4.04 13.93 11.66
C LYS A 10 -4.27 12.52 12.21
N LYS A 11 -4.65 12.41 13.50
CA LYS A 11 -4.96 11.13 14.15
C LYS A 11 -6.22 10.49 13.59
N PHE A 12 -7.25 11.29 13.29
CA PHE A 12 -8.50 10.83 12.68
C PHE A 12 -8.29 10.31 11.26
N VAL A 13 -7.55 11.08 10.44
CA VAL A 13 -7.20 10.70 9.07
C VAL A 13 -6.33 9.44 9.07
N LYS A 14 -5.33 9.34 9.96
CA LYS A 14 -4.54 8.10 10.12
C LYS A 14 -5.42 6.91 10.45
N LYS A 15 -6.38 7.05 11.37
CA LYS A 15 -7.26 5.96 11.79
C LYS A 15 -8.22 5.53 10.68
N LEU A 16 -8.78 6.50 9.94
CA LEU A 16 -9.60 6.26 8.76
C LEU A 16 -8.81 5.52 7.66
N ILE A 17 -7.59 5.99 7.35
CA ILE A 17 -6.72 5.34 6.37
C ILE A 17 -6.36 3.93 6.83
N LEU A 18 -6.00 3.72 8.09
CA LEU A 18 -5.68 2.40 8.61
C LEU A 18 -6.87 1.44 8.44
N GLN A 19 -8.06 1.85 8.85
CA GLN A 19 -9.26 1.01 8.74
C GLN A 19 -9.64 0.74 7.28
N LYS A 20 -9.54 1.73 6.40
CA LYS A 20 -9.86 1.57 4.97
C LYS A 20 -8.83 0.68 4.27
N SER A 21 -7.55 0.87 4.56
CA SER A 21 -6.46 0.06 4.00
C SER A 21 -6.52 -1.39 4.48
N ILE A 22 -6.81 -1.63 5.77
CA ILE A 22 -6.99 -2.99 6.30
C ILE A 22 -8.20 -3.65 5.64
N ARG A 23 -9.32 -2.92 5.47
CA ARG A 23 -10.52 -3.47 4.82
C ARG A 23 -10.27 -3.78 3.35
N ILE A 24 -9.56 -2.91 2.63
CA ILE A 24 -9.17 -3.14 1.22
C ILE A 24 -8.21 -4.33 1.13
N ALA A 25 -7.22 -4.43 2.02
CA ALA A 25 -6.30 -5.55 2.07
C ALA A 25 -7.04 -6.86 2.39
N ALA A 26 -7.96 -6.85 3.35
CA ALA A 26 -8.78 -8.00 3.72
C ALA A 26 -9.71 -8.43 2.58
N VAL A 27 -10.35 -7.48 1.89
CA VAL A 27 -11.17 -7.77 0.71
C VAL A 27 -10.30 -8.33 -0.42
N LEU A 28 -9.16 -7.71 -0.73
CA LEU A 28 -8.22 -8.24 -1.73
C LEU A 28 -7.72 -9.65 -1.40
N LEU A 29 -7.44 -9.90 -0.12
CA LEU A 29 -7.04 -11.21 0.40
C LEU A 29 -8.18 -12.24 0.30
N MET A 30 -9.43 -11.84 0.57
CA MET A 30 -10.59 -12.71 0.45
C MET A 30 -11.00 -12.98 -1.00
N THR A 31 -10.97 -11.95 -1.86
CA THR A 31 -11.43 -12.05 -3.25
C THR A 31 -10.42 -12.74 -4.17
N TYR A 32 -9.11 -12.54 -3.94
CA TYR A 32 -8.06 -13.08 -4.81
C TYR A 32 -7.13 -14.08 -4.13
N GLY A 33 -7.33 -14.33 -2.83
CA GLY A 33 -6.40 -15.09 -2.02
C GLY A 33 -5.08 -14.33 -1.77
N PRO A 34 -4.39 -14.54 -0.63
CA PRO A 34 -3.02 -14.04 -0.44
C PRO A 34 -2.09 -14.42 -1.60
N ALA A 35 -2.29 -15.61 -2.19
CA ALA A 35 -1.51 -16.09 -3.31
C ALA A 35 -1.68 -15.25 -4.60
N GLY A 36 -2.87 -14.71 -4.89
CA GLY A 36 -3.11 -13.94 -6.12
C GLY A 36 -2.49 -12.55 -6.10
N VAL A 37 -2.57 -11.87 -4.95
CA VAL A 37 -1.97 -10.53 -4.76
C VAL A 37 -0.46 -10.63 -4.63
N VAL A 38 0.05 -11.56 -3.82
CA VAL A 38 1.49 -11.80 -3.68
C VAL A 38 2.09 -12.28 -5.00
N GLY A 39 1.41 -13.17 -5.74
CA GLY A 39 1.82 -13.58 -7.07
C GLY A 39 1.88 -12.44 -8.09
N LYS A 40 0.93 -11.50 -8.06
CA LYS A 40 0.97 -10.29 -8.91
C LYS A 40 2.12 -9.35 -8.53
N ILE A 41 2.36 -9.15 -7.23
CA ILE A 41 3.44 -8.29 -6.73
C ILE A 41 4.81 -8.91 -7.08
N ILE A 42 4.99 -10.21 -6.86
CA ILE A 42 6.20 -10.94 -7.26
C ILE A 42 6.36 -10.86 -8.78
N LYS A 43 5.31 -11.11 -9.57
CA LYS A 43 5.37 -11.03 -11.04
C LYS A 43 5.71 -9.61 -11.54
N LEU A 44 5.24 -8.57 -10.85
CA LEU A 44 5.62 -7.18 -11.10
C LEU A 44 7.09 -6.91 -10.74
N LEU A 45 7.55 -7.37 -9.58
CA LEU A 45 8.92 -7.19 -9.10
C LEU A 45 9.94 -8.00 -9.91
N THR A 46 9.59 -9.20 -10.37
CA THR A 46 10.42 -10.06 -11.23
C THR A 46 10.32 -9.67 -12.71
N SER A 47 9.46 -8.71 -13.07
CA SER A 47 9.35 -8.27 -14.46
C SER A 47 10.64 -7.56 -14.88
N LYS A 48 11.34 -8.12 -15.88
CA LYS A 48 12.59 -7.56 -16.43
C LYS A 48 12.48 -6.07 -16.74
N TRP A 49 11.32 -5.62 -17.18
CA TRP A 49 11.07 -4.19 -17.45
C TRP A 49 11.16 -3.34 -16.19
N LEU A 50 10.51 -3.74 -15.09
CA LEU A 50 10.48 -2.98 -13.84
C LEU A 50 11.86 -2.96 -13.16
N LEU A 51 12.55 -4.10 -13.14
CA LEU A 51 13.92 -4.22 -12.64
C LEU A 51 14.88 -3.35 -13.45
N ASN A 52 14.78 -3.37 -14.78
CA ASN A 52 15.63 -2.56 -15.64
C ASN A 52 15.37 -1.05 -15.49
N VAL A 53 14.11 -0.65 -15.26
CA VAL A 53 13.76 0.75 -14.97
C VAL A 53 14.27 1.18 -13.59
N LEU A 54 14.17 0.32 -12.57
CA LEU A 54 14.71 0.58 -11.23
C LEU A 54 16.23 0.68 -11.24
N ILE A 55 16.92 -0.26 -11.90
CA ILE A 55 18.38 -0.25 -12.04
C ILE A 55 18.83 1.00 -12.82
N LYS A 56 18.16 1.37 -13.92
CA LYS A 56 18.44 2.60 -14.67
C LYS A 56 18.13 3.89 -13.93
N ARG A 57 17.31 3.86 -12.88
CA ARG A 57 17.08 5.03 -12.01
C ARG A 57 18.05 5.09 -10.83
N LEU A 58 18.70 3.97 -10.50
CA LEU A 58 19.68 3.85 -9.43
C LEU A 58 21.11 4.03 -9.92
N THR A 59 21.37 3.77 -11.21
CA THR A 59 22.62 4.11 -11.92
C THR A 59 22.48 5.48 -12.57
#